data_AF-A0A536LLI6-F1
#
_entry.id   AF-A0A536LLI6-F1
#
_cell.length_a   1.000
_cell.length_b   1.000
_cell.length_c   1.000
_cell.angle_alpha   90.00
_cell.angle_beta   90.00
_cell.angle_gamma   90.00
#
_symmetry.space_group_name_H-M   'P 1'
#
loop_
_entity.id
_entity.type
_entity.pdbx_description
1 polymer ?
#
loop_
_entity_poly.entity_id
_entity_poly.type
_entity_poly.pdbx_seq_one_letter_code
_entity_poly.pdbx_strand_id
1 'polypeptide(L)' 'MNCQSCGRANPEGVKFCGECGTALKTEVTCAGCGSPNPPGTKFCHECGAALTAS' A
#
# COMPACT_ATOMS: atom_id res chain seq x y z
N MET A 1 -0.34 -8.65 3.87
CA MET A 1 -1.06 -8.25 2.63
C MET A 1 -1.17 -9.43 1.66
N ASN A 2 -2.25 -9.54 0.89
CA ASN A 2 -2.39 -10.60 -0.12
C ASN A 2 -1.89 -10.13 -1.48
N CYS A 3 -1.13 -10.99 -2.17
CA CYS A 3 -0.71 -10.72 -3.54
C CYS A 3 -1.92 -10.73 -4.47
N GLN A 4 -2.13 -9.66 -5.23
CA GLN A 4 -3.24 -9.56 -6.17
C GLN A 4 -3.08 -10.46 -7.41
N SER A 5 -1.87 -10.98 -7.67
CA SER A 5 -1.61 -11.87 -8.80
C SER A 5 -1.83 -13.35 -8.46
N CYS A 6 -1.31 -13.83 -7.32
CA CYS A 6 -1.35 -15.25 -6.96
C CYS A 6 -2.11 -15.57 -5.66
N GLY A 7 -2.61 -14.56 -4.94
CA GLY A 7 -3.38 -14.73 -3.71
C GLY A 7 -2.56 -15.03 -2.44
N ARG A 8 -1.25 -15.32 -2.56
CA ARG A 8 -0.36 -15.59 -1.42
C ARG A 8 -0.40 -14.46 -0.39
N ALA A 9 -0.55 -14.84 0.89
CA ALA A 9 -0.32 -13.92 2.00
C ALA A 9 1.17 -13.61 2.15
N ASN A 10 1.52 -12.33 2.14
CA ASN A 10 2.88 -11.82 2.32
C ASN A 10 2.94 -10.94 3.58
N PRO A 11 4.10 -10.89 4.26
CA PRO A 11 4.34 -9.96 5.38
C PRO A 11 4.11 -8.50 4.96
N GLU A 12 3.87 -7.63 5.92
CA GLU A 12 3.81 -6.20 5.66
C GLU A 12 5.21 -5.64 5.35
N GLY A 13 5.27 -4.62 4.48
CA GLY A 13 6.52 -3.95 4.12
C GLY A 13 7.38 -4.66 3.06
N VAL A 14 7.02 -5.86 2.59
CA VAL A 14 7.73 -6.50 1.47
C VAL A 14 7.31 -5.89 0.13
N LYS A 15 8.29 -5.61 -0.73
CA LYS A 15 8.07 -4.96 -2.04
C LYS A 15 7.62 -5.93 -3.13
N PHE A 16 7.94 -7.21 -3.00
CA PHE A 16 7.65 -8.26 -3.98
C PHE A 16 7.05 -9.48 -3.31
N CYS A 17 6.19 -10.20 -4.02
CA CYS A 17 5.69 -11.47 -3.55
C CYS A 17 6.82 -12.51 -3.52
N GLY A 18 7.00 -13.18 -2.38
CA GLY A 18 8.04 -14.20 -2.22
C GLY A 18 7.86 -15.46 -3.08
N GLU A 19 6.72 -15.61 -3.76
CA GLU A 19 6.43 -16.78 -4.59
C GLU A 19 6.37 -16.48 -6.08
N CYS A 20 5.59 -15.48 -6.50
CA CYS A 20 5.45 -15.15 -7.92
C CYS A 20 6.29 -13.95 -8.36
N GLY A 21 6.98 -13.26 -7.44
CA GLY A 21 7.82 -12.09 -7.75
C GLY A 21 7.05 -10.81 -8.13
N THR A 22 5.71 -10.84 -8.18
CA THR A 22 4.91 -9.65 -8.51
C THR A 22 5.12 -8.56 -7.46
N ALA A 23 5.28 -7.31 -7.94
CA ALA A 23 5.36 -6.15 -7.07
C ALA A 23 4.07 -6.01 -6.23
N LEU A 24 4.23 -5.87 -4.92
CA LEU A 24 3.13 -5.68 -4.00
C LEU A 24 2.87 -4.19 -3.86
N LYS A 25 1.61 -3.77 -3.99
CA LYS A 25 1.22 -2.37 -3.81
C LYS A 25 1.31 -2.02 -2.33
N THR A 26 2.45 -1.51 -1.92
CA THR A 26 2.72 -1.15 -0.52
C THR A 26 2.24 0.25 -0.17
N GLU A 27 1.90 1.09 -1.15
CA GLU A 27 1.60 2.50 -0.93
C GLU A 27 0.10 2.79 -1.11
N VAL A 28 -0.39 3.73 -0.31
CA VAL A 28 -1.75 4.28 -0.41
C VAL A 28 -1.68 5.62 -1.15
N THR A 29 -2.36 5.73 -2.27
CA THR A 29 -2.48 7.00 -2.99
C THR A 29 -3.50 7.89 -2.30
N CYS A 30 -3.12 9.13 -1.97
CA CYS A 30 -4.02 10.10 -1.38
C CYS A 30 -5.11 10.49 -2.38
N ALA A 31 -6.39 10.31 -2.04
CA ALA A 31 -7.50 10.73 -2.88
C ALA A 31 -7.63 12.26 -3.03
N GLY A 32 -7.06 13.02 -2.09
CA GLY A 32 -7.10 14.49 -2.11
C GLY A 32 -6.06 15.14 -3.01
N CYS A 33 -4.82 14.62 -3.05
CA CYS A 33 -3.71 15.23 -3.80
C CYS A 33 -2.95 14.28 -4.74
N GLY A 34 -3.24 12.98 -4.72
CA GLY A 34 -2.56 12.00 -5.56
C GLY A 34 -1.18 11.53 -5.05
N SER A 35 -0.67 12.08 -3.94
CA SER A 35 0.63 11.67 -3.42
C SER A 35 0.63 10.22 -2.89
N PRO A 36 1.65 9.40 -3.18
CA PRO A 36 1.82 8.08 -2.59
C PRO A 36 2.19 8.21 -1.12
N ASN A 37 1.59 7.39 -0.25
CA ASN A 37 1.88 7.38 1.18
C ASN A 37 2.22 5.96 1.65
N PRO A 38 3.09 5.81 2.67
CA PRO A 38 3.40 4.51 3.25
C PRO A 38 2.14 3.76 3.74
N PRO A 39 2.16 2.43 3.79
CA PRO A 39 1.03 1.67 4.32
C PRO A 39 0.86 1.97 5.81
N GLY A 40 -0.39 2.04 6.28
CA GLY A 40 -0.72 2.29 7.69
C GLY A 40 -0.68 3.76 8.13
N THR A 41 -0.28 4.70 7.26
CA THR A 41 -0.41 6.14 7.57
C THR A 41 -1.88 6.55 7.59
N LYS A 42 -2.31 7.20 8.68
CA LYS A 42 -3.69 7.68 8.83
C LYS A 42 -3.98 8.99 8.09
N PHE A 43 -2.95 9.80 7.85
CA PHE A 43 -3.05 11.11 7.21
C PHE A 43 -1.97 11.24 6.13
N CYS A 44 -2.29 11.96 5.06
CA CYS A 44 -1.36 12.27 3.98
C CYS A 44 -0.24 13.19 4.48
N HIS A 45 1.01 12.82 4.26
CA HIS A 45 2.15 13.64 4.66
C HIS A 45 2.30 14.93 3.86
N GLU A 46 1.73 14.98 2.65
CA GLU A 46 1.80 16.16 1.78
C GLU A 46 0.66 17.16 2.05
N CYS A 47 -0.58 16.68 2.21
CA CYS A 47 -1.76 17.56 2.27
C CYS A 47 -2.59 17.44 3.54
N GLY A 48 -2.26 16.53 4.45
CA GLY A 48 -2.99 16.32 5.70
C GLY A 48 -4.35 15.62 5.58
N ALA A 49 -4.82 15.31 4.36
CA ALA A 49 -6.08 14.59 4.16
C ALA A 49 -6.04 13.20 4.83
N ALA A 50 -7.17 12.78 5.43
CA ALA A 50 -7.28 11.44 5.99
C ALA A 50 -7.19 10.39 4.88
N LEU A 51 -6.28 9.44 5.06
CA LEU A 51 -6.15 8.27 4.19
C LEU A 51 -7.03 7.19 4.80
N THR A 52 -8.23 7.02 4.25
CA THR A 52 -9.22 6.08 4.78
C THR A 52 -8.62 4.68 4.89
N ALA A 53 -8.48 4.19 6.12
CA ALA A 53 -8.36 2.78 6.41
C ALA A 53 -9.78 2.22 6.40
N SER A 54 -10.21 1.65 5.28
CA SER A 54 -11.46 0.90 5.19
C SER A 54 -11.15 -0.54 4.84
#